data_AF-A0A372DQ15-F1
#
_entry.id   AF-A0A372DQ15-F1
#
_cell.length_a   1.000
_cell.length_b   1.000
_cell.length_c   1.000
_cell.angle_alpha   90.00
_cell.angle_beta   90.00
_cell.angle_gamma   90.00
#
_symmetry.space_group_name_H-M   'P 1'
#
loop_
_entity.id
_entity.type
_entity.pdbx_description
1 polymer ?
#
loop_
_entity_poly.entity_id
_entity_poly.type
_entity_poly.pdbx_seq_one_letter_code
_entity_poly.pdbx_strand_id
1 'polypeptide(L)' 'MLIEVPNKTFRYDRQVKGALYAREAIGDYWLVDLEQRHLEIYRSPSADGYGDQLILQPGKTIAPIAFPDQVIAVEQCFAA' A
#
# COMPACT_ATOMS: atom_id res chain seq x y z
N MET A 1 -3.48 -3.19 -9.46
CA MET A 1 -2.44 -2.81 -8.49
C MET A 1 -2.21 -1.32 -8.59
N LEU A 2 -2.08 -0.63 -7.46
CA LEU A 2 -1.76 0.80 -7.41
C LEU A 2 -0.80 1.07 -6.25
N ILE A 3 0.20 1.90 -6.47
CA ILE A 3 1.18 2.30 -5.45
C ILE A 3 1.18 3.82 -5.39
N GLU A 4 1.03 4.37 -4.19
CA GLU A 4 1.04 5.82 -3.93
C GLU A 4 2.19 6.15 -2.96
N VAL A 5 2.91 7.24 -3.24
CA VAL A 5 3.99 7.78 -2.39
C VAL A 5 3.60 9.20 -1.96
N PRO A 6 2.65 9.33 -1.02
CA PRO A 6 2.11 10.63 -0.66
C PRO A 6 3.12 11.43 0.17
N ASN A 7 3.40 12.66 -0.26
CA ASN A 7 4.31 13.56 0.47
C ASN A 7 3.61 14.21 1.68
N LYS A 8 2.54 14.98 1.44
CA LYS A 8 1.78 15.67 2.50
C LYS A 8 0.33 15.22 2.61
N THR A 9 -0.06 14.24 1.81
CA THR A 9 -1.45 13.83 1.63
C THR A 9 -1.73 12.45 2.20
N PHE A 10 -0.83 11.88 3.01
CA PHE A 10 -0.94 10.50 3.48
C PHE A 10 -2.34 10.14 4.03
N ARG A 11 -2.91 11.00 4.89
CA ARG A 11 -4.28 10.80 5.41
C ARG A 11 -5.35 10.82 4.31
N TYR A 12 -5.22 11.71 3.34
CA TYR A 12 -6.14 11.81 2.21
C TYR A 12 -6.05 10.58 1.31
N ASP A 13 -4.83 10.15 0.95
CA ASP A 13 -4.62 8.94 0.16
C ASP A 13 -5.16 7.70 0.90
N ARG A 14 -4.92 7.61 2.21
CA ARG A 14 -5.43 6.52 3.05
C ARG A 14 -6.95 6.48 3.16
N GLN A 15 -7.59 7.61 3.49
CA GLN A 15 -9.01 7.63 3.87
C GLN A 15 -9.95 7.91 2.69
N VAL A 16 -9.56 8.82 1.81
CA VAL A 16 -10.41 9.29 0.71
C VAL A 16 -10.16 8.45 -0.54
N LYS A 17 -8.91 8.42 -1.01
CA LYS A 17 -8.58 7.61 -2.20
C LYS A 17 -8.67 6.12 -1.91
N GLY A 18 -8.21 5.66 -0.74
CA GLY A 18 -8.31 4.25 -0.34
C GLY A 18 -9.75 3.72 -0.41
N ALA A 19 -10.73 4.46 0.12
CA ALA A 19 -12.14 4.09 0.03
C ALA A 19 -12.66 4.07 -1.41
N LEU A 20 -12.26 5.04 -2.24
CA LEU A 20 -12.59 5.04 -3.67
C LEU A 20 -12.00 3.83 -4.39
N TYR A 21 -10.72 3.52 -4.16
CA TYR A 21 -10.03 2.40 -4.79
C TYR A 21 -10.60 1.04 -4.38
N ALA A 22 -11.06 0.89 -3.14
CA ALA A 22 -11.76 -0.31 -2.72
C ALA A 22 -13.08 -0.50 -3.49
N ARG A 23 -13.86 0.57 -3.67
CA ARG A 23 -15.12 0.52 -4.45
C ARG A 23 -14.90 0.19 -5.92
N GLU A 24 -13.78 0.64 -6.48
CA GLU A 24 -13.34 0.31 -7.84
C GLU A 24 -12.58 -1.03 -7.93
N ALA A 25 -12.66 -1.87 -6.88
CA ALA A 25 -12.12 -3.22 -6.83
C ALA A 25 -10.60 -3.34 -7.11
N ILE A 26 -9.81 -2.33 -6.76
CA ILE A 26 -8.34 -2.41 -6.84
C ILE A 26 -7.87 -3.43 -5.79
N GLY A 27 -7.40 -4.60 -6.23
CA GLY A 27 -7.09 -5.71 -5.31
C GLY A 27 -5.78 -5.62 -4.52
N ASP A 28 -4.90 -4.67 -4.84
CA ASP A 28 -3.57 -4.54 -4.22
C ASP A 28 -3.16 -3.06 -4.25
N TYR A 29 -3.47 -2.34 -3.17
CA TYR A 29 -3.22 -0.91 -3.01
C TYR A 29 -2.15 -0.65 -1.95
N TRP A 30 -1.06 -0.01 -2.34
CA TRP A 30 0.12 0.18 -1.52
C TRP A 30 0.34 1.67 -1.26
N LEU A 31 0.65 2.00 -0.01
CA LEU A 31 0.94 3.34 0.46
C LEU A 31 2.31 3.37 1.12
N VAL A 32 3.25 4.11 0.53
CA VAL A 32 4.60 4.29 1.06
C VAL A 32 4.61 5.50 1.98
N ASP A 33 4.66 5.27 3.30
CA ASP A 33 4.80 6.35 4.29
C ASP A 33 6.27 6.73 4.43
N LEU A 34 6.69 7.82 3.78
CA LEU A 34 8.07 8.29 3.85
C LEU A 34 8.44 8.92 5.21
N GLU A 35 7.46 9.46 5.94
CA GLU A 35 7.69 10.11 7.24
C GLU A 35 7.90 9.04 8.32
N GLN A 36 7.03 8.04 8.37
CA GLN A 36 7.11 6.93 9.33
C GLN A 36 8.00 5.78 8.86
N ARG A 37 8.42 5.81 7.59
CA ARG A 37 9.27 4.80 6.93
C ARG A 37 8.69 3.39 6.98
N HIS A 38 7.41 3.24 6.67
CA HIS A 38 6.76 1.93 6.52
C HIS A 38 5.92 1.85 5.25
N LEU A 39 5.62 0.62 4.84
CA LEU A 39 4.73 0.33 3.72
C LEU A 39 3.38 -0.17 4.27
N GLU A 40 2.29 0.53 3.94
CA GLU A 40 0.93 0.04 4.19
C GLU A 40 0.36 -0.62 2.93
N ILE A 41 -0.24 -1.80 3.07
CA ILE A 41 -0.82 -2.57 1.97
C ILE A 41 -2.26 -2.88 2.31
N TYR A 42 -3.14 -2.65 1.35
CA TYR A 42 -4.57 -2.80 1.46
C TYR A 42 -5.08 -3.78 0.40
N ARG A 43 -5.81 -4.81 0.84
CA ARG A 43 -6.28 -5.94 0.03
C ARG A 43 -7.71 -6.34 0.41
N SER A 44 -8.30 -7.23 -0.37
CA SER A 44 -9.70 -7.67 -0.22
C SER A 44 -10.67 -6.48 -0.30
N PRO A 45 -10.74 -5.79 -1.46
CA PRO A 45 -11.58 -4.61 -1.64
C PRO A 45 -13.08 -4.96 -1.59
N SER A 46 -13.86 -4.05 -1.03
CA SER A 46 -15.32 -4.10 -0.97
C SER A 46 -15.93 -2.70 -1.05
N ALA A 47 -17.26 -2.61 -1.12
CA ALA A 47 -17.96 -1.33 -1.09
C ALA A 47 -17.71 -0.51 0.21
N ASP A 48 -17.42 -1.22 1.30
CA ASP A 48 -17.17 -0.65 2.63
C ASP A 48 -15.68 -0.34 2.88
N GLY A 49 -14.79 -0.68 1.93
CA GLY A 49 -13.35 -0.51 2.05
C GLY A 49 -12.58 -1.81 1.90
N TYR A 50 -11.30 -1.77 2.28
CA TYR A 50 -10.42 -2.93 2.27
C TYR A 50 -10.59 -3.76 3.55
N GLY A 51 -10.73 -5.08 3.40
CA GLY A 51 -10.82 -6.00 4.52
C GLY A 51 -9.47 -6.36 5.14
N ASP A 52 -8.40 -6.32 4.35
CA ASP A 52 -7.05 -6.66 4.80
C ASP A 52 -6.15 -5.42 4.79
N GLN A 53 -5.44 -5.22 5.89
CA GLN A 53 -4.39 -4.22 6.02
C GLN A 53 -3.12 -4.86 6.58
N LEU A 54 -1.99 -4.61 5.92
CA LEU A 54 -0.66 -5.00 6.39
C LEU A 54 0.24 -3.77 6.48
N ILE A 55 0.97 -3.64 7.58
CA ILE A 55 1.97 -2.57 7.76
C ILE A 55 3.33 -3.26 7.90
N LEU A 56 4.25 -2.94 6.98
CA LEU A 56 5.58 -3.53 6.92
C LEU A 56 6.66 -2.48 7.19
N GLN A 57 7.55 -2.82 8.11
CA GLN A 57 8.75 -2.05 8.42
C GLN A 57 9.91 -2.44 7.50
N PRO A 58 10.97 -1.60 7.38
CA PRO A 58 12.20 -1.96 6.70
C PRO A 58 12.79 -3.29 7.24
N GLY A 59 13.45 -4.06 6.38
CA GLY A 59 13.90 -5.42 6.69
C GLY A 59 12.85 -6.52 6.50
N LYS A 60 11.61 -6.17 6.13
CA LYS A 60 10.61 -7.13 5.62
C LYS A 60 10.64 -7.19 4.09
N THR A 61 10.07 -8.26 3.55
CA THR A 61 9.88 -8.46 2.12
C THR A 61 8.42 -8.70 1.80
N ILE A 62 8.01 -8.34 0.59
CA ILE A 62 6.65 -8.56 0.09
C ILE A 62 6.67 -8.66 -1.43
N ALA A 63 5.75 -9.43 -2.01
CA ALA A 63 5.50 -9.45 -3.44
C ALA A 63 4.11 -8.87 -3.76
N PRO A 64 3.95 -8.14 -4.88
CA PRO A 64 2.63 -7.78 -5.39
C PRO A 64 1.84 -9.02 -5.82
N ILE A 65 0.51 -8.97 -5.67
CA ILE A 65 -0.38 -10.08 -6.05
C ILE A 65 -0.24 -10.42 -7.53
N ALA A 66 -0.16 -9.40 -8.39
CA ALA A 66 -0.05 -9.58 -9.84
C ALA A 66 1.34 -10.10 -10.28
N PHE A 67 2.36 -10.01 -9.41
CA PHE A 67 3.74 -10.35 -9.72
C PHE A 67 4.38 -11.12 -8.54
N PRO A 68 3.91 -12.35 -8.25
CA PRO A 68 4.30 -13.08 -7.04
C PRO A 68 5.80 -13.43 -6.99
N ASP A 69 6.46 -13.52 -8.14
CA ASP A 69 7.90 -13.79 -8.23
C ASP A 69 8.76 -12.53 -8.02
N GLN A 70 8.16 -11.34 -7.97
CA GLN A 70 8.85 -10.07 -7.76
C GLN A 70 8.82 -9.70 -6.27
N VAL A 71 9.77 -10.26 -5.54
CA VAL A 71 9.94 -9.97 -4.10
C VAL A 71 10.66 -8.63 -3.94
N ILE A 72 10.00 -7.69 -3.25
CA ILE A 72 10.51 -6.35 -2.95
C ILE A 72 10.95 -6.33 -1.50
N ALA A 73 12.17 -5.85 -1.24
CA ALA A 73 12.60 -5.53 0.12
C ALA A 73 12.06 -4.15 0.50
N VAL A 74 11.31 -4.07 1.60
CA VAL A 74 10.62 -2.83 2.01
C VAL A 74 11.59 -1.68 2.27
N GLU A 75 12.82 -1.99 2.70
CA GLU A 75 13.88 -1.00 2.87
C GLU A 75 14.26 -0.25 1.58
N GLN A 76 14.11 -0.88 0.42
CA GLN A 76 14.43 -0.28 -0.89
C GLN A 76 13.44 0.82 -1.28
N CYS A 77 12.23 0.83 -0.70
CA CYS A 77 11.26 1.91 -0.90
C CYS A 77 11.72 3.25 -0.28
N PHE A 78 12.73 3.22 0.60
CA PHE A 78 13.21 4.37 1.37
C PHE A 78 14.71 4.65 1.18
N ALA A 79 15.35 3.96 0.23
CA ALA A 79 16.72 4.21 -0.15
C ALA A 79 16.80 5.49 -1.00
N ALA A 80 17.85 6.29 -0.77
CA ALA A 80 18.11 7.53 -1.49
C ALA A 80 18.86 7.28 -2.81
#